data_AF-A0A4P5RIF6-F1
#
_entry.id   AF-A0A4P5RIF6-F1
#
_cell.length_a   1.000
_cell.length_b   1.000
_cell.length_c   1.000
_cell.angle_alpha   90.00
_cell.angle_beta   90.00
_cell.angle_gamma   90.00
#
_symmetry.space_group_name_H-M   'P 1'
#
loop_
_entity.id
_entity.type
_entity.pdbx_description
1 polymer ?
#
loop_
_entity_poly.entity_id
_entity_poly.type
_entity_poly.pdbx_seq_one_letter_code
_entity_poly.pdbx_strand_id
1 'polypeptide(L)' 'MSENQNNTGERLDPLVKIHLIKAEIAAVPNSPLTEHGEKFDQIHQKLNGALSDIEGI' A
#
# COMPACT_ATOMS: atom_id res chain seq x y z
N MET A 1 37.49 3.56 7.68
CA MET A 1 36.94 2.26 7.22
C MET A 1 35.53 2.18 7.78
N SER A 2 34.43 2.22 7.05
CA SER A 2 34.18 2.27 5.61
C SER A 2 32.83 2.97 5.40
N GLU A 3 32.72 3.74 4.32
CA GLU A 3 31.44 4.17 3.77
C GLU A 3 30.55 2.97 3.42
N ASN A 4 29.25 3.08 3.68
CA ASN A 4 28.20 2.47 2.87
C ASN A 4 26.93 3.32 3.06
N GLN A 5 26.78 4.43 2.34
CA GLN A 5 26.06 4.48 1.08
C GLN A 5 24.65 3.85 1.17
N ASN A 6 23.68 4.75 1.41
CA ASN A 6 22.42 4.99 0.66
C ASN A 6 21.46 3.82 0.28
N ASN A 7 20.16 4.15 0.37
CA ASN A 7 18.94 3.46 -0.14
C ASN A 7 18.14 2.61 0.86
N THR A 8 17.33 3.29 1.67
CA THR A 8 15.99 2.75 1.93
C THR A 8 15.03 3.93 1.85
N GLY A 9 14.36 4.11 0.69
CA GLY A 9 13.16 4.93 0.66
C GLY A 9 12.29 4.48 1.82
N GLU A 10 11.86 5.43 2.67
CA GLU A 10 11.25 5.16 3.98
C GLU A 10 10.35 3.93 3.89
N ARG A 11 10.76 2.82 4.52
CA ARG A 11 9.91 1.65 4.66
C ARG A 11 8.78 2.10 5.58
N LEU A 12 7.71 2.61 4.97
CA LEU A 12 6.51 3.04 5.68
C LEU A 12 6.07 1.89 6.57
N ASP A 13 5.81 2.22 7.84
CA ASP A 13 5.28 1.26 8.80
C ASP A 13 4.05 0.56 8.19
N PRO A 14 3.93 -0.78 8.28
CA PRO A 14 2.84 -1.50 7.65
C PRO A 14 1.45 -1.01 8.10
N LEU A 15 1.30 -0.52 9.34
CA LEU A 15 0.06 0.07 9.82
C LEU A 15 -0.26 1.40 9.12
N VAL A 16 0.77 2.18 8.79
CA VAL A 16 0.62 3.42 8.00
C VAL A 16 0.18 3.08 6.57
N LYS A 17 0.75 2.03 5.95
CA LYS A 17 0.30 1.56 4.63
C LYS A 17 -1.17 1.17 4.65
N ILE A 18 -1.61 0.39 5.66
CA ILE A 18 -3.01 0.00 5.83
C ILE A 18 -3.92 1.23 6.02
N HIS A 19 -3.48 2.24 6.77
CA HIS A 19 -4.23 3.48 6.95
C HIS A 19 -4.45 4.21 5.61
N LEU A 20 -3.42 4.32 4.77
CA LEU A 20 -3.53 4.92 3.44
C LEU A 20 -4.48 4.13 2.53
N ILE A 21 -4.41 2.80 2.56
CA ILE A 21 -5.31 1.92 1.79
C ILE A 21 -6.78 2.15 2.21
N LYS A 22 -7.05 2.36 3.51
CA LYS A 22 -8.41 2.70 3.97
C LYS A 22 -8.91 4.01 3.37
N ALA A 23 -8.05 5.02 3.22
CA ALA A 23 -8.41 6.27 2.56
C ALA A 23 -8.70 6.06 1.07
N GLU A 24 -7.92 5.21 0.39
CA GLU A 24 -8.16 4.84 -1.01
C GLU A 24 -9.51 4.14 -1.19
N ILE A 25 -9.85 3.18 -0.31
CA ILE A 25 -11.15 2.49 -0.30
C ILE A 25 -12.30 3.49 -0.16
N ALA A 26 -12.17 4.45 0.77
CA ALA A 26 -13.19 5.48 0.98
C ALA A 26 -13.39 6.40 -0.24
N ALA A 27 -12.39 6.51 -1.12
CA ALA A 27 -12.47 7.30 -2.34
C ALA A 27 -13.07 6.54 -3.54
N VAL A 28 -13.16 5.20 -3.49
CA VAL A 28 -13.71 4.38 -4.59
C VAL A 28 -15.13 4.79 -4.99
N PRO A 29 -16.08 5.05 -4.06
CA PRO A 29 -17.44 5.46 -4.43
C PRO A 29 -17.51 6.75 -5.25
N ASN A 30 -16.49 7.62 -5.16
CA ASN A 30 -16.42 8.88 -5.90
C ASN A 30 -15.81 8.72 -7.30
N SER A 31 -15.39 7.51 -7.67
CA SER A 31 -14.76 7.20 -8.94
C SER A 31 -15.78 6.70 -9.98
N PRO A 32 -15.52 6.87 -11.29
CA PRO A 32 -16.35 6.29 -12.34
C PRO A 32 -16.49 4.77 -12.17
N LEU A 33 -17.69 4.22 -12.39
CA LEU A 33 -17.95 2.77 -12.27
C LEU A 33 -17.04 1.92 -13.17
N THR A 34 -16.64 2.44 -14.33
CA THR A 34 -15.72 1.78 -15.26
C THR A 34 -14.34 1.52 -14.66
N GLU A 35 -13.95 2.28 -13.63
CA GLU A 35 -12.66 2.15 -12.96
C GLU A 35 -12.74 1.31 -11.67
N HIS A 36 -13.93 0.92 -11.20
CA HIS A 36 -14.09 0.24 -9.91
C HIS A 36 -13.36 -1.11 -9.87
N GLY A 37 -13.38 -1.87 -10.97
CA GLY A 37 -12.67 -3.14 -11.07
C GLY A 37 -11.16 -2.97 -10.91
N GLU A 38 -10.55 -2.06 -11.67
CA GLU A 38 -9.11 -1.78 -11.58
C GLU A 38 -8.71 -1.28 -10.18
N LYS A 39 -9.51 -0.37 -9.60
CA LYS A 39 -9.25 0.14 -8.25
C LYS A 39 -9.37 -0.95 -7.19
N PHE A 40 -10.34 -1.86 -7.32
CA PHE A 40 -10.47 -3.00 -6.43
C PHE A 40 -9.22 -3.89 -6.50
N ASP A 41 -8.76 -4.24 -7.69
CA ASP A 41 -7.56 -5.08 -7.88
C ASP A 41 -6.31 -4.42 -7.28
N GLN A 42 -6.13 -3.12 -7.50
CA GLN A 42 -5.02 -2.35 -6.93
C GLN A 42 -5.07 -2.31 -5.39
N ILE A 43 -6.23 -2.02 -4.82
CA ILE A 43 -6.44 -2.01 -3.36
C ILE A 43 -6.14 -3.40 -2.77
N HIS A 44 -6.60 -4.46 -3.42
CA HIS A 44 -6.38 -5.83 -2.98
C HIS A 44 -4.89 -6.20 -2.99
N GLN A 45 -4.15 -5.85 -4.04
CA GLN A 45 -2.71 -6.07 -4.10
C GLN A 45 -1.95 -5.28 -3.01
N LYS A 46 -2.29 -4.01 -2.82
CA LYS A 46 -1.69 -3.15 -1.79
C LYS A 46 -1.94 -3.71 -0.39
N LEU A 47 -3.16 -4.17 -0.12
CA LEU A 47 -3.53 -4.75 1.18
C LEU A 47 -2.75 -6.04 1.45
N ASN A 48 -2.67 -6.94 0.46
CA ASN A 48 -1.89 -8.17 0.61
C ASN A 48 -0.42 -7.87 0.89
N GLY A 49 0.20 -6.95 0.15
CA GLY A 49 1.58 -6.55 0.41
C GLY A 49 1.79 -5.97 1.82
N ALA A 50 0.86 -5.13 2.27
CA ALA A 50 0.93 -4.56 3.62
C ALA A 50 0.70 -5.61 4.73
N LEU A 51 -0.12 -6.64 4.48
CA LEU A 51 -0.32 -7.75 5.41
C LEU A 51 0.89 -8.69 5.45
N SER A 52 1.48 -9.05 4.30
CA SER A 52 2.71 -9.85 4.26
C SER A 52 3.88 -9.17 4.99
N ASP A 53 3.97 -7.84 4.89
CA ASP A 53 4.93 -7.03 5.65
C ASP A 53 4.75 -7.15 7.19
N ILE A 54 3.53 -7.37 7.68
CA ILE A 54 3.21 -7.58 9.10
C ILE A 54 3.48 -9.02 9.51
N GLU A 55 3.07 -9.97 8.68
CA GLU A 55 3.21 -11.40 8.93
C GLU A 55 4.68 -11.86 8.82
N GLY A 56 5.54 -11.06 8.18
CA GLY A 56 6.96 -11.35 8.00
C GLY A 56 7.24 -12.49 7.01
N ILE A 57 6.33 -12.70 6.05
CA ILE A 57 6.36 -13.76 5.04
C ILE A 57 6.98 -13.25 3.73
#